data_AF-A0A1M7KPH8-F1
#
_entry.id   AF-A0A1M7KPH8-F1
#
_cell.length_a   1.000
_cell.length_b   1.000
_cell.length_c   1.000
_cell.angle_alpha   90.00
_cell.angle_beta   90.00
_cell.angle_gamma   90.00
#
_symmetry.space_group_name_H-M   'P 1'
#
loop_
_entity.id
_entity.type
_entity.pdbx_description
1 polymer ?
#
loop_
_entity_poly.entity_id
_entity_poly.type
_entity_poly.pdbx_seq_one_letter_code
_entity_poly.pdbx_strand_id
1 'polypeptide(L)' 'MRFYVPTDIYVEKDCVKSHAPNLLAVGKRAFIMTGKISAKKNGSLNDVTAVVDSRRNLEDALWNRLMR' A
#
# COMPACT_ATOMS: atom_id res chain seq x y z
N MET A 1 15.14 -15.46 29.04
CA MET A 1 14.94 -15.54 27.58
C MET A 1 14.06 -14.36 27.18
N ARG A 2 14.47 -13.53 26.21
CA ARG A 2 13.63 -12.43 25.69
C ARG A 2 13.08 -12.85 24.33
N PHE A 3 11.77 -13.02 24.25
CA PHE A 3 11.04 -13.22 23.00
C PHE A 3 10.45 -11.86 22.59
N TYR A 4 10.73 -11.40 21.37
CA TYR A 4 10.32 -10.08 20.91
C TYR A 4 9.90 -10.13 19.44
N VAL A 5 8.65 -9.74 19.19
CA VAL A 5 8.08 -9.57 17.85
C VAL A 5 7.49 -8.17 17.79
N PRO A 6 8.19 -7.18 17.22
CA PRO A 6 7.72 -5.78 17.16
C PRO A 6 6.70 -5.53 16.05
N THR A 7 6.51 -6.49 15.15
CA THR A 7 5.62 -6.34 14.00
C THR A 7 4.19 -6.19 14.50
N ASP A 8 3.53 -5.12 14.04
CA ASP A 8 2.10 -4.92 14.24
C ASP A 8 1.34 -5.74 13.19
N ILE A 9 0.62 -6.77 13.62
CA ILE A 9 0.07 -7.83 12.76
C ILE A 9 -1.45 -7.67 12.67
N TYR A 10 -1.95 -7.62 11.43
CA TYR A 10 -3.37 -7.53 11.12
C TYR A 10 -3.80 -8.73 10.28
N VAL A 11 -4.89 -9.40 10.66
CA VAL A 11 -5.42 -10.58 9.96
C VAL A 11 -6.94 -10.54 9.94
N GLU A 12 -7.48 -10.07 8.82
CA GLU A 12 -8.92 -9.96 8.59
C GLU A 12 -9.22 -9.76 7.10
N LYS A 13 -10.50 -9.85 6.74
CA LYS A 13 -10.97 -9.48 5.40
C LYS A 13 -10.85 -7.96 5.22
N ASP A 14 -10.48 -7.51 4.02
CA ASP A 14 -10.33 -6.09 3.68
C ASP A 14 -9.28 -5.33 4.53
N CYS A 15 -8.36 -6.05 5.19
CA CYS A 15 -7.36 -5.54 6.13
C CYS A 15 -6.57 -4.31 5.61
N VAL A 16 -6.17 -4.29 4.34
CA VAL A 16 -5.43 -3.16 3.74
C VAL A 16 -6.24 -1.86 3.79
N LYS A 17 -7.56 -1.94 3.58
CA LYS A 17 -8.47 -0.79 3.64
C LYS A 17 -8.79 -0.42 5.08
N SER A 18 -9.08 -1.40 5.94
CA SER A 18 -9.36 -1.19 7.37
C SER A 18 -8.22 -0.46 8.09
N HIS A 19 -6.97 -0.77 7.74
CA HIS A 19 -5.77 -0.20 8.35
C HIS A 19 -5.01 0.77 7.43
N ALA A 20 -5.70 1.35 6.45
CA ALA A 20 -5.13 2.36 5.56
C ALA A 20 -4.46 3.53 6.31
N PRO A 21 -5.02 4.09 7.41
CA PRO A 21 -4.35 5.14 8.18
C PRO A 21 -2.98 4.71 8.72
N ASN A 22 -2.86 3.48 9.22
CA ASN A 22 -1.62 2.93 9.77
C ASN A 22 -0.58 2.73 8.66
N LEU A 23 -0.99 2.17 7.52
CA LEU A 23 -0.11 1.98 6.36
C LEU A 23 0.43 3.32 5.84
N LEU A 24 -0.44 4.33 5.77
CA LEU A 24 -0.09 5.65 5.28
C LEU A 24 0.73 6.46 6.31
N ALA A 25 0.63 6.18 7.61
CA ALA A 25 1.40 6.89 8.64
C ALA A 25 2.94 6.73 8.49
N VAL A 26 3.40 5.66 7.83
CA VAL A 26 4.82 5.33 7.68
C VAL A 26 5.59 6.34 6.81
N GLY A 27 4.95 6.97 5.83
CA GLY A 27 5.64 7.92 4.95
C GLY A 27 4.80 8.48 3.82
N LYS A 28 5.45 9.29 2.96
CA LYS A 28 4.80 9.97 1.81
C LYS A 28 4.97 9.24 0.48
N ARG A 29 5.97 8.37 0.37
CA ARG A 29 6.30 7.61 -0.84
C ARG A 29 6.51 6.15 -0.47
N ALA A 30 6.07 5.25 -1.34
CA ALA A 30 6.23 3.82 -1.17
C ALA A 30 6.77 3.19 -2.46
N PHE A 31 7.58 2.14 -2.31
CA PHE A 31 8.03 1.31 -3.42
C PHE A 31 7.37 -0.07 -3.29
N ILE A 32 6.48 -0.39 -4.24
CA ILE A 32 5.75 -1.66 -4.24
C ILE A 32 6.55 -2.70 -5.02
N MET A 33 7.09 -3.69 -4.31
CA MET A 33 7.79 -4.82 -4.92
C MET A 33 6.88 -6.06 -4.94
N THR A 34 6.62 -6.61 -6.13
CA THR A 34 5.73 -7.76 -6.33
C THR A 34 6.22 -8.66 -7.47
N GLY A 35 5.79 -9.92 -7.47
CA GLY A 35 5.94 -10.81 -8.63
C GLY A 35 5.14 -10.33 -9.84
N LYS A 36 5.49 -10.85 -11.03
CA LYS A 36 4.98 -10.38 -12.33
C LYS A 36 3.46 -10.47 -12.50
N ILE A 37 2.82 -11.49 -11.94
CA ILE A 37 1.44 -11.89 -12.31
C ILE A 37 0.51 -12.10 -11.10
N SER A 38 0.95 -12.76 -10.02
CA SER A 38 0.08 -13.25 -8.95
C SER A 38 -0.75 -12.14 -8.29
N ALA A 39 -0.11 -11.06 -7.85
CA ALA A 39 -0.76 -9.94 -7.16
C ALA A 39 -1.76 -9.17 -8.04
N LYS A 40 -1.59 -9.23 -9.36
CA LYS A 40 -2.56 -8.66 -10.32
C LYS A 40 -3.78 -9.54 -10.45
N LYS A 41 -3.58 -10.87 -10.53
CA LYS A 41 -4.66 -11.84 -10.71
C LYS A 41 -5.59 -11.94 -9.51
N ASN A 42 -5.05 -11.84 -8.30
CA ASN A 42 -5.84 -11.96 -7.06
C ASN A 42 -6.35 -10.61 -6.53
N GLY A 43 -6.03 -9.49 -7.19
CA GLY A 43 -6.46 -8.15 -6.77
C GLY A 43 -5.64 -7.50 -5.66
N SER A 44 -4.68 -8.21 -5.05
CA SER A 44 -3.93 -7.67 -3.89
C SER A 44 -3.07 -6.46 -4.27
N LEU A 45 -2.57 -6.40 -5.51
CA LEU A 45 -1.89 -5.21 -5.99
C LEU A 45 -2.83 -4.01 -6.03
N ASN A 46 -4.06 -4.21 -6.50
CA ASN A 46 -5.06 -3.15 -6.63
C ASN A 46 -5.44 -2.60 -5.25
N ASP A 47 -5.66 -3.48 -4.26
CA ASP A 47 -6.00 -3.06 -2.89
C ASP A 47 -4.92 -2.16 -2.28
N VAL A 48 -3.64 -2.50 -2.47
CA VAL A 48 -2.52 -1.68 -1.96
C VAL A 48 -2.39 -0.38 -2.76
N THR A 49 -2.44 -0.43 -4.09
CA THR A 49 -2.32 0.78 -4.92
C THR A 49 -3.46 1.76 -4.67
N ALA A 50 -4.68 1.29 -4.44
CA ALA A 50 -5.82 2.16 -4.14
C ALA A 50 -5.61 2.97 -2.87
N VAL A 51 -5.06 2.36 -1.81
CA VAL A 51 -4.76 3.04 -0.56
C VAL A 51 -3.57 4.01 -0.71
N VAL A 52 -2.51 3.61 -1.41
CA VAL A 52 -1.35 4.49 -1.63
C VAL A 52 -1.73 5.69 -2.50
N ASP A 53 -2.55 5.46 -3.53
CA ASP A 53 -2.97 6.51 -4.47
C ASP A 53 -4.05 7.42 -3.90
N SER A 54 -4.83 6.97 -2.90
CA SER A 54 -5.83 7.83 -2.24
C SER A 54 -5.21 9.03 -1.52
N ARG A 55 -3.89 9.01 -1.28
CA ARG A 55 -3.14 10.10 -0.69
C ARG A 55 -2.50 11.05 -1.71
N ARG A 56 -2.63 10.78 -3.02
CA ARG A 56 -2.04 11.63 -4.06
C ARG A 56 -2.83 12.92 -4.20
N ASN A 57 -2.11 14.02 -4.22
CA ASN A 57 -2.66 15.34 -4.53
C ASN A 57 -2.83 15.47 -6.05
N LEU A 58 -3.69 16.39 -6.50
CA LEU A 58 -3.94 16.63 -7.93
C LEU A 58 -2.66 16.92 -8.73
N GLU A 59 -1.68 17.61 -8.13
CA GLU A 59 -0.39 17.94 -8.76
C GLU A 59 0.50 16.70 -8.99
N ASP A 60 0.58 15.79 -8.01
CA ASP A 60 1.35 14.54 -8.13
C ASP A 60 0.72 13.59 -9.15
N ALA A 61 -0.60 13.62 -9.28
CA ALA A 61 -1.32 12.87 -10.31
C ALA A 61 -1.04 13.43 -11.72
N LEU A 62 -0.99 14.76 -11.86
CA LEU A 62 -0.67 15.45 -13.11
C LEU A 62 0.78 15.17 -13.56
N TRP A 63 1.75 15.23 -12.63
CA TRP A 63 3.15 14.92 -12.92
C TRP A 63 3.37 13.51 -13.48
N ASN A 64 2.72 12.51 -12.91
CA ASN A 64 2.84 11.12 -13.37
C ASN A 64 2.13 10.86 -14.71
N ARG A 65 1.12 11.67 -15.05
CA ARG A 65 0.40 11.57 -16.33
C ARG A 65 1.19 12.19 -17.49
N LEU A 66 1.98 13.24 -17.22
CA LEU A 66 2.78 13.93 -18.24
C LEU A 66 4.13 13.24 -18.54
N MET A 67 4.68 12.52 -17.57
CA MET A 67 6.01 11.88 -17.68
C MET A 67 5.95 10.37 -18.00
N ARG A 68 4.80 9.85 -18.41
CA ARG A 68 4.61 8.46 -18.87
C ARG A 68 4.37 8.41 -20.38
#